data_AF-A0A920JX20-F1
#
_entry.id   AF-A0A920JX20-F1
#
_cell.length_a   1.000
_cell.length_b   1.000
_cell.length_c   1.000
_cell.angle_alpha   90.00
_cell.angle_beta   90.00
_cell.angle_gamma   90.00
#
_symmetry.space_group_name_H-M   'P 1'
#
loop_
_entity.id
_entity.type
_entity.pdbx_description
1 polymer ?
#
loop_
_entity_poly.entity_id
_entity_poly.type
_entity_poly.pdbx_seq_one_letter_code
_entity_poly.pdbx_strand_id
1 'polypeptide(L)' 'MKLNVKPSLVVSIPKRSYPIFVGVDIFENVDYSQFFIGNKALIVTDDHIAPILLDRVTKTLSKFADVDFLILKKW' A
#
# COMPACT_ATOMS: atom_id res chain seq x y z
N MET A 1 16.84 -3.37 -11.27
CA MET A 1 17.60 -2.97 -10.06
C MET A 1 16.59 -2.83 -8.93
N LYS A 2 16.59 -3.71 -7.92
CA LYS A 2 15.67 -3.60 -6.77
C LYS A 2 16.16 -2.47 -5.87
N LEU A 3 15.50 -1.32 -5.92
CA LEU A 3 15.73 -0.27 -4.94
C LEU A 3 15.05 -0.72 -3.66
N ASN A 4 15.82 -1.20 -2.68
CA ASN A 4 15.30 -1.40 -1.32
C ASN A 4 15.14 -0.01 -0.70
N VAL A 5 13.98 0.63 -0.91
CA VAL A 5 13.63 1.85 -0.20
C VAL A 5 13.60 1.55 1.28
N LYS A 6 14.49 2.19 2.05
CA LYS A 6 14.52 2.06 3.50
C LYS A 6 13.38 2.88 4.12
N PRO A 7 12.80 2.42 5.24
CA PRO A 7 11.82 3.22 5.96
C PRO A 7 12.45 4.53 6.42
N SER A 8 11.72 5.63 6.24
CA SER A 8 12.15 6.96 6.68
C SER A 8 12.01 7.10 8.20
N LEU A 9 11.03 6.41 8.77
CA LEU A 9 10.76 6.35 10.21
C LEU A 9 10.22 4.96 10.57
N VAL A 10 10.61 4.43 11.73
CA VAL A 10 9.96 3.27 12.34
C VAL A 10 9.24 3.76 13.58
N VAL A 11 7.92 3.62 13.60
CA VAL A 11 7.08 4.04 14.72
C VAL A 11 6.84 2.85 15.63
N SER A 12 7.11 3.02 16.92
CA SER A 12 6.87 2.01 17.95
C SER A 12 5.82 2.51 18.93
N ILE A 13 4.73 1.75 19.07
CA ILE A 13 3.68 1.98 20.05
C ILE A 13 3.47 0.69 20.86
N PRO A 14 2.84 0.73 22.05
CA PRO A 14 2.94 -0.36 23.03
C PRO A 14 2.62 -1.77 22.56
N LYS A 15 1.81 -1.94 21.50
CA LYS A 15 1.41 -3.25 20.96
C LYS A 15 1.86 -3.52 19.53
N ARG A 16 2.52 -2.57 18.85
CA ARG A 16 2.89 -2.71 17.43
C ARG A 16 4.01 -1.76 17.05
N SER A 17 4.82 -2.19 16.10
CA SER A 17 5.78 -1.34 15.40
C SER A 17 5.49 -1.41 13.91
N TYR A 18 5.59 -0.28 13.21
CA TYR A 18 5.38 -0.22 11.77
C TYR A 18 6.26 0.84 11.10
N PRO A 19 6.72 0.59 9.86
CA PRO A 19 7.49 1.56 9.10
C PRO A 19 6.59 2.61 8.45
N ILE A 20 7.13 3.83 8.32
CA ILE A 20 6.62 4.88 7.45
C ILE A 20 7.67 5.16 6.38
N PHE A 21 7.27 5.05 5.12
CA PHE A 21 8.09 5.36 3.95
C PHE A 21 7.68 6.74 3.41
N VAL A 22 8.64 7.65 3.23
CA VAL A 22 8.41 8.99 2.68
C VAL A 22 9.42 9.24 1.56
N GLY A 23 8.92 9.62 0.38
CA GLY A 23 9.75 9.91 -0.78
C GLY A 23 8.93 9.99 -2.06
N VAL A 24 9.65 10.12 -3.18
CA VAL A 24 9.07 10.11 -4.53
C VAL A 24 9.04 8.68 -5.06
N ASP A 25 7.97 8.31 -5.78
CA ASP A 25 7.77 6.97 -6.38
C ASP A 25 7.98 5.80 -5.41
N ILE A 26 7.71 6.03 -4.12
CA ILE A 26 7.86 4.98 -3.10
C ILE A 26 6.90 3.82 -3.32
N PHE A 27 5.78 4.06 -4.02
CA PHE A 27 4.76 3.04 -4.24
C PHE A 27 5.29 1.89 -5.09
N GLU A 28 6.09 2.16 -6.11
CA GLU A 28 6.67 1.12 -6.98
C GLU A 28 7.93 0.49 -6.40
N ASN A 29 8.57 1.16 -5.44
CA ASN A 29 9.92 0.85 -4.99
C ASN A 29 9.98 0.26 -3.58
N VAL A 30 8.86 0.18 -2.86
CA VAL A 30 8.79 -0.53 -1.58
C VAL A 30 8.45 -2.01 -1.82
N ASP A 31 9.16 -2.91 -1.14
CA ASP A 31 8.79 -4.32 -1.08
C ASP A 31 7.72 -4.52 0.00
N TYR A 32 6.49 -4.74 -0.43
CA TYR A 32 5.34 -4.90 0.46
C TYR A 32 5.12 -6.33 0.95
N SER A 33 5.89 -7.31 0.48
CA SER A 33 5.69 -8.73 0.80
C SER A 33 5.62 -8.99 2.32
N GLN A 34 6.47 -8.31 3.08
CA GLN A 34 6.52 -8.41 4.55
C GLN A 34 5.31 -7.81 5.29
N PHE A 35 4.47 -7.02 4.61
CA PHE A 35 3.28 -6.40 5.20
C PHE A 35 1.99 -7.17 4.90
N PHE A 36 2.07 -8.22 4.08
CA PHE A 36 0.97 -9.15 3.82
C PHE A 36 1.18 -10.44 4.62
N ILE A 37 0.30 -10.71 5.58
CA ILE A 37 0.27 -12.00 6.30
C ILE A 37 -0.49 -13.06 5.48
N GLY A 38 -1.50 -12.63 4.71
CA GLY A 38 -2.31 -13.48 3.84
C GLY A 38 -2.11 -13.16 2.37
N ASN A 39 -2.85 -13.88 1.51
CA ASN A 39 -2.75 -13.75 0.05
C ASN A 39 -3.84 -12.87 -0.58
N LYS A 40 -4.72 -12.25 0.22
CA LYS A 40 -5.81 -11.39 -0.25
C LYS A 40 -5.73 -10.00 0.38
N ALA A 41 -6.04 -8.99 -0.42
CA ALA A 41 -6.10 -7.59 0.01
C ALA A 41 -7.36 -6.91 -0.56
N LEU A 42 -7.98 -6.03 0.21
CA LEU A 42 -9.08 -5.18 -0.24
C LEU A 42 -8.63 -3.72 -0.16
N ILE A 43 -8.53 -3.05 -1.31
CA ILE A 43 -8.31 -1.61 -1.36
C ILE A 43 -9.62 -0.91 -1.03
N VAL A 44 -9.63 -0.07 0.01
CA VAL A 44 -10.78 0.77 0.33
C VAL A 44 -10.40 2.22 0.03
N THR A 45 -11.19 2.89 -0.81
CA THR A 45 -10.96 4.28 -1.23
C THR A 45 -12.30 4.99 -1.47
N ASP A 46 -12.26 6.28 -1.78
CA ASP A 46 -13.44 7.08 -2.15
C ASP A 46 -13.50 7.35 -3.66
N ASP A 47 -14.61 7.93 -4.12
CA ASP A 47 -14.86 8.24 -5.53
C ASP A 47 -14.05 9.43 -6.07
N HIS A 48 -13.38 10.19 -5.21
CA HIS A 48 -12.47 11.27 -5.61
C HIS A 48 -11.05 10.75 -5.89
N ILE A 49 -10.56 9.81 -5.06
CA ILE A 49 -9.21 9.27 -5.15
C ILE A 49 -9.14 8.07 -6.11
N ALA A 50 -10.23 7.27 -6.21
CA ALA A 50 -10.24 6.09 -7.06
C ALA A 50 -9.82 6.38 -8.51
N PRO A 51 -10.34 7.41 -9.20
CA PRO A 51 -9.96 7.70 -10.58
C PRO A 51 -8.48 8.08 -10.76
N ILE A 52 -7.81 8.49 -9.68
CA ILE A 52 -6.43 9.01 -9.70
C ILE A 52 -5.42 7.91 -9.39
N LEU A 53 -5.70 7.08 -8.38
CA LEU A 53 -4.69 6.17 -7.81
C LEU A 53 -5.07 4.70 -7.87
N LEU A 54 -6.35 4.34 -8.03
CA LEU A 54 -6.79 2.96 -7.85
C LEU A 54 -6.07 2.00 -8.79
N ASP A 55 -5.99 2.31 -10.08
CA ASP A 55 -5.31 1.46 -11.07
C ASP A 55 -3.82 1.26 -10.73
N ARG A 56 -3.12 2.35 -10.37
CA ARG A 56 -1.70 2.33 -9.96
C ARG A 56 -1.48 1.48 -8.71
N VAL A 57 -2.36 1.63 -7.72
CA VAL A 57 -2.28 0.91 -6.45
C VAL A 57 -2.57 -0.58 -6.65
N THR A 58 -3.65 -0.92 -7.35
CA THR A 58 -4.03 -2.30 -7.66
C THR A 58 -2.91 -3.01 -8.38
N LYS A 59 -2.39 -2.46 -9.49
CA LYS A 59 -1.28 -3.05 -10.25
C LYS A 59 -0.04 -3.33 -9.41
N THR A 60 0.23 -2.47 -8.44
CA THR A 60 1.39 -2.63 -7.57
C THR A 60 1.16 -3.72 -6.53
N LEU A 61 0.04 -3.69 -5.84
CA LEU A 61 -0.27 -4.65 -4.77
C LEU A 61 -0.57 -6.06 -5.32
N SER A 62 -1.09 -6.16 -6.56
CA SER A 62 -1.28 -7.44 -7.25
C SER A 62 0.00 -8.23 -7.49
N LYS A 63 1.18 -7.62 -7.29
CA LYS A 63 2.47 -8.34 -7.29
C LYS A 63 2.68 -9.18 -6.03
N PHE A 64 1.94 -8.91 -4.96
CA PHE A 64 2.14 -9.48 -3.64
C PHE A 64 0.91 -10.23 -3.09
N ALA A 65 -0.30 -9.87 -3.53
CA ALA A 65 -1.56 -10.48 -3.11
C ALA A 65 -2.61 -10.47 -4.24
N ASP A 66 -3.69 -11.23 -4.08
CA ASP A 66 -4.93 -11.12 -4.85
C ASP A 66 -5.71 -9.90 -4.34
N VAL A 67 -6.05 -8.95 -5.22
CA VAL A 67 -6.50 -7.61 -4.85
C VAL A 67 -7.87 -7.31 -5.43
N ASP A 68 -8.82 -7.06 -4.52
CA ASP A 68 -10.11 -6.45 -4.83
C ASP A 68 -10.15 -4.99 -4.38
N PHE A 69 -11.19 -4.25 -4.75
CA PHE A 69 -11.40 -2.89 -4.28
C PHE A 69 -12.86 -2.59 -3.94
N LEU A 70 -13.05 -1.64 -3.02
CA LEU A 70 -14.33 -1.07 -2.62
C LEU A 70 -14.23 0.45 -2.68
N ILE A 71 -15.10 1.07 -3.49
CA ILE A 71 -15.22 2.53 -3.59
C ILE A 71 -16.38 2.97 -2.72
N LEU A 72 -16.08 3.80 -1.72
CA LEU A 72 -17.07 4.43 -0.85
C LEU A 72 -17.55 5.72 -1.51
N LYS A 73 -18.82 5.76 -1.92
CA LYS A 73 -19.45 7.00 -2.38
C LYS A 73 -19.91 7.82 -1.19
N LYS A 74 -19.68 9.13 -1.25
CA LYS A 74 -20.29 10.05 -0.30
C LYS A 74 -21.80 10.07 -0.53
N TRP A 75 -22.58 9.91 0.53
CA TRP A 75 -24.03 10.02 0.52
C TRP A 75 -24.47 11.47 0.35
#